data_AF-A0A851URJ4-F1
#
_entry.id   AF-A0A851URJ4-F1
#
_cell.length_a   1.000
_cell.length_b   1.000
_cell.length_c   1.000
_cell.angle_alpha   90.00
_cell.angle_beta   90.00
_cell.angle_gamma   90.00
#
_symmetry.space_group_name_H-M   'P 1'
#
loop_
_entity.id
_entity.type
_entity.pdbx_description
1 polymer ?
#
loop_
_entity_poly.entity_id
_entity_poly.type
_entity_poly.pdbx_seq_one_letter_code
_entity_poly.pdbx_strand_id
1 'polypeptide(L)'
;DPQTHLKDADHFWDYLSQEPESFHQVMILFGDRGVPNGYRFMHGYSGHTHKLVKKDGSFVYAQFHYVSKQGTKFFTQAEADKLAGENADYANEDLFEAIE
;
A
#
# COMPACT_ATOMS: atom_id res chain seq x y z
N ASP A 1 2.03 -19.69 -8.40
CA ASP A 1 1.66 -20.90 -9.14
C ASP A 1 1.28 -22.03 -8.18
N PRO A 2 0.04 -22.56 -8.26
CA PRO A 2 -0.44 -23.63 -7.39
C PRO A 2 0.34 -24.95 -7.52
N GLN A 3 1.02 -25.18 -8.65
CA GLN A 3 1.83 -26.38 -8.87
C GLN A 3 3.19 -26.29 -8.19
N THR A 4 3.85 -25.13 -8.26
CA THR A 4 5.24 -24.94 -7.80
C THR A 4 5.36 -24.26 -6.43
N HIS A 5 4.29 -23.65 -5.93
CA HIS A 5 4.29 -22.81 -4.74
C HIS A 5 5.19 -21.55 -4.85
N LEU A 6 5.63 -21.21 -6.08
CA LEU A 6 6.44 -20.02 -6.35
C LEU A 6 5.56 -18.85 -6.83
N LYS A 7 6.09 -17.63 -6.73
CA LYS A 7 5.52 -16.45 -7.39
C LYS A 7 5.62 -16.62 -8.91
N ASP A 8 4.63 -16.15 -9.64
CA ASP A 8 4.54 -16.26 -11.10
C ASP A 8 4.03 -14.94 -11.68
N ALA A 9 4.87 -14.28 -12.47
CA ALA A 9 4.57 -12.98 -13.07
C ALA A 9 3.61 -13.12 -14.26
N ASP A 10 3.62 -14.25 -14.98
CA ASP A 10 2.73 -14.47 -16.12
C ASP A 10 1.29 -14.56 -15.63
N HIS A 11 1.03 -15.35 -14.58
CA HIS A 11 -0.29 -15.40 -13.96
C HIS A 11 -0.73 -14.07 -13.35
N PHE A 12 0.19 -13.30 -12.76
CA PHE A 12 -0.11 -11.98 -12.22
C PHE A 12 -0.59 -11.00 -13.30
N TRP A 13 0.11 -10.95 -14.44
CA TRP A 13 -0.24 -10.05 -15.54
C TRP A 13 -1.39 -10.55 -16.40
N ASP A 14 -1.60 -11.87 -16.53
CA ASP A 14 -2.74 -12.44 -17.23
C ASP A 14 -4.06 -11.89 -16.67
N TYR A 15 -4.24 -11.94 -15.35
CA TYR A 15 -5.41 -11.36 -14.68
C TYR A 15 -5.52 -9.84 -14.90
N LEU A 16 -4.46 -9.08 -14.61
CA LEU A 16 -4.52 -7.61 -14.68
C LEU A 16 -4.72 -7.08 -16.10
N SER A 17 -4.32 -7.85 -17.12
CA SER A 17 -4.55 -7.51 -18.53
C SER A 17 -6.01 -7.65 -18.95
N GLN A 18 -6.80 -8.47 -18.24
CA GLN A 18 -8.20 -8.76 -18.52
C GLN A 18 -9.17 -7.90 -17.69
N GLU A 19 -8.70 -7.31 -16.59
CA GLU A 19 -9.49 -6.49 -15.66
C GLU A 19 -9.06 -5.01 -15.72
N PRO A 20 -9.53 -4.23 -16.72
CA PRO A 20 -9.07 -2.86 -16.94
C PRO A 20 -9.39 -1.91 -15.77
N GLU A 21 -10.39 -2.19 -14.95
CA GLU A 21 -10.68 -1.43 -13.72
C GLU A 21 -9.54 -1.45 -12.70
N SER A 22 -8.67 -2.47 -12.76
CA SER A 22 -7.52 -2.59 -11.86
C SER A 22 -6.45 -1.53 -12.13
N PHE A 23 -6.43 -0.96 -13.34
CA PHE A 23 -5.29 -0.21 -13.86
C PHE A 23 -4.93 1.01 -13.00
N HIS A 24 -5.91 1.69 -12.41
CA HIS A 24 -5.65 2.80 -11.49
C HIS A 24 -4.78 2.36 -10.30
N GLN A 25 -5.10 1.22 -9.68
CA GLN A 25 -4.32 0.71 -8.55
C GLN A 25 -2.98 0.12 -9.01
N VAL A 26 -2.91 -0.49 -10.20
CA VAL A 26 -1.65 -0.99 -10.78
C VAL A 26 -0.64 0.14 -10.95
N MET A 27 -1.07 1.31 -11.44
CA MET A 27 -0.18 2.48 -11.55
C MET A 27 0.38 2.94 -10.21
N ILE A 28 -0.40 2.83 -9.12
CA ILE A 28 0.06 3.16 -7.78
C ILE A 28 1.06 2.10 -7.28
N LEU A 29 0.75 0.82 -7.49
CA LEU A 29 1.57 -0.31 -7.06
C LEU A 29 2.96 -0.32 -7.72
N PHE A 30 3.05 0.03 -9.00
CA PHE A 30 4.32 0.05 -9.74
C PHE A 30 5.00 1.43 -9.76
N GLY A 31 4.40 2.45 -9.14
CA GLY A 31 5.06 3.71 -8.86
C GLY A 31 5.82 3.68 -7.52
N ASP A 32 6.47 4.78 -7.16
CA ASP A 32 7.28 4.87 -5.92
C ASP A 32 6.48 4.50 -4.65
N ARG A 33 5.17 4.76 -4.63
CA ARG A 33 4.28 4.41 -3.51
C ARG A 33 4.14 2.90 -3.28
N GLY A 34 4.54 2.06 -4.23
CA GLY A 34 4.54 0.61 -4.10
C GLY A 34 5.56 0.08 -3.09
N VAL A 35 6.61 0.84 -2.79
CA VAL A 35 7.68 0.44 -1.87
C VAL A 35 7.94 1.54 -0.82
N PRO A 36 7.07 1.67 0.19
CA PRO A 36 7.23 2.69 1.22
C PRO A 36 8.47 2.44 2.09
N ASN A 37 9.12 3.51 2.49
CA ASN A 37 10.17 3.46 3.51
C ASN A 37 9.52 3.38 4.90
N GLY A 38 9.21 2.16 5.34
CA GLY A 38 8.56 1.90 6.62
C GLY A 38 7.12 2.43 6.72
N TYR A 39 6.45 2.14 7.84
CA TYR A 39 5.04 2.52 8.04
C TYR A 39 4.83 4.00 8.35
N ARG A 40 5.85 4.69 8.89
CA ARG A 40 5.71 6.07 9.37
C ARG A 40 5.67 7.10 8.24
N PHE A 41 6.19 6.75 7.06
CA PHE A 41 6.33 7.64 5.90
C PHE A 41 5.36 7.27 4.76
N MET A 42 4.16 6.79 5.09
CA MET A 42 3.08 6.55 4.12
C MET A 42 1.76 7.21 4.55
N HIS A 43 0.86 7.43 3.61
CA HIS A 43 -0.50 7.87 3.87
C HIS A 43 -1.44 6.66 4.01
N GLY A 44 -2.52 6.82 4.76
CA GLY A 44 -3.65 5.88 4.80
C GLY A 44 -4.89 6.47 4.15
N TYR A 45 -5.72 5.63 3.53
CA TYR A 45 -6.97 6.05 2.90
C TYR A 45 -8.06 5.02 3.22
N SER A 46 -9.31 5.45 3.38
CA SER A 46 -10.43 4.50 3.59
C SER A 46 -10.67 3.60 2.38
N GLY A 47 -10.26 4.03 1.19
CA GLY A 47 -10.54 3.38 -0.10
C GLY A 47 -12.00 3.58 -0.50
N HIS A 48 -12.92 3.04 0.30
CA HIS A 48 -14.35 3.10 0.04
C HIS A 48 -14.99 4.39 0.53
N THR A 49 -16.08 4.74 -0.12
CA THR A 49 -16.98 5.79 0.33
C THR A 49 -17.84 5.29 1.48
N HIS A 50 -17.81 6.00 2.61
CA HIS A 50 -18.62 5.70 3.79
C HIS A 50 -19.81 6.65 3.90
N LYS A 51 -20.83 6.27 4.69
CA LYS A 51 -21.95 7.14 5.07
C LYS A 51 -21.78 7.60 6.52
N LEU A 52 -21.79 8.91 6.75
CA LEU A 52 -21.88 9.50 8.07
C LEU A 52 -23.32 9.91 8.33
N VAL A 53 -23.96 9.27 9.31
CA VAL A 53 -25.38 9.44 9.62
C VAL A 53 -25.53 10.31 10.88
N LYS A 54 -26.34 11.36 10.80
CA LYS A 54 -26.67 12.24 11.92
C LYS A 54 -27.75 11.62 12.82
N LYS A 55 -27.95 12.20 14.00
CA LYS A 55 -29.00 11.77 14.96
C LYS A 55 -30.42 11.83 14.38
N ASP A 56 -30.67 12.71 13.41
CA ASP A 56 -31.97 12.87 12.73
C ASP A 56 -32.17 11.91 11.54
N GLY A 57 -31.20 11.02 11.26
CA GLY A 57 -31.24 10.05 10.17
C GLY A 57 -30.78 10.59 8.82
N SER A 58 -30.53 11.90 8.67
CA SER A 58 -29.89 12.44 7.47
C SER A 58 -28.42 12.02 7.38
N PHE A 59 -27.84 11.96 6.18
CA PHE A 59 -26.46 11.49 6.00
C PHE A 59 -25.68 12.28 4.95
N VAL A 60 -24.36 12.16 5.02
CA VAL A 60 -23.42 12.59 3.97
C VAL A 60 -22.47 11.44 3.63
N TYR A 61 -21.93 11.45 2.40
CA TYR A 61 -20.84 10.55 2.02
C TYR A 61 -19.50 11.13 2.46
N ALA A 62 -18.59 10.26 2.90
CA ALA A 62 -17.27 10.64 3.36
C ALA A 62 -16.18 9.70 2.84
N GLN A 63 -15.00 10.26 2.62
CA GLN A 63 -13.74 9.56 2.38
C GLN A 63 -12.76 10.02 3.47
N PHE A 64 -11.97 9.09 4.02
CA PHE A 64 -11.03 9.35 5.11
C PHE A 64 -9.60 9.28 4.59
N HIS A 65 -8.82 10.32 4.91
CA HIS A 65 -7.44 10.47 4.49
C HIS A 65 -6.58 10.65 5.75
N TYR A 66 -5.72 9.68 6.03
CA TYR A 66 -4.75 9.70 7.11
C TYR A 66 -3.41 10.17 6.55
N VAL A 67 -3.22 11.50 6.58
CA VAL A 67 -2.02 12.13 6.05
C VAL A 67 -0.91 12.08 7.10
N SER A 68 0.15 11.31 6.82
CA SER A 68 1.33 11.27 7.69
C SER A 68 1.95 12.66 7.83
N LYS A 69 2.21 13.05 9.08
CA LYS A 69 2.91 14.30 9.42
C LYS A 69 4.41 14.21 9.14
N GLN A 70 4.94 13.01 8.96
CA GLN A 70 6.34 12.76 8.61
C GLN A 70 6.59 12.90 7.09
N GLY A 71 5.54 13.16 6.31
CA GLY A 71 5.58 13.17 4.85
C GLY A 71 5.59 11.76 4.27
N THR A 72 6.01 11.65 3.01
CA THR A 72 6.15 10.36 2.33
C THR A 72 7.59 10.09 1.91
N LYS A 73 8.04 8.86 2.07
CA LYS A 73 9.36 8.38 1.63
C LYS A 73 9.22 7.00 1.04
N PHE A 74 10.03 6.72 0.02
CA PHE A 74 9.97 5.49 -0.76
C PHE A 74 11.38 4.97 -0.99
N PHE A 75 11.49 3.68 -1.25
CA PHE A 75 12.71 3.08 -1.76
C PHE A 75 12.61 2.92 -3.28
N THR A 76 13.75 3.04 -3.94
CA THR A 76 13.92 2.49 -5.29
C THR A 76 13.88 0.96 -5.21
N GLN A 77 13.61 0.30 -6.34
CA GLN A 77 13.63 -1.18 -6.39
C GLN A 77 14.97 -1.76 -5.93
N ALA A 78 16.09 -1.14 -6.31
CA ALA A 78 17.42 -1.63 -5.94
C ALA A 78 17.70 -1.52 -4.43
N GLU A 79 17.24 -0.44 -3.78
CA GLU A 79 17.32 -0.30 -2.32
C GLU A 79 16.44 -1.32 -1.61
N ALA A 80 15.24 -1.55 -2.14
CA ALA A 80 14.29 -2.52 -1.60
C ALA A 80 14.80 -3.97 -1.70
N ASP A 81 15.37 -4.34 -2.85
CA ASP A 81 15.95 -5.67 -3.07
C ASP A 81 17.11 -5.94 -2.11
N LYS A 82 17.97 -4.94 -1.91
CA LYS A 82 19.06 -5.02 -0.94
C LYS A 82 18.52 -5.18 0.48
N LEU A 83 17.57 -4.34 0.87
CA LEU A 83 16.99 -4.33 2.21
C LEU A 83 16.26 -5.64 2.52
N ALA A 84 15.55 -6.23 1.54
CA ALA A 84 14.86 -7.51 1.72
C ALA A 84 15.81 -8.66 2.08
N GLY A 85 17.08 -8.60 1.66
CA GLY A 85 18.11 -9.56 2.04
C GLY A 85 18.82 -9.23 3.35
N GLU A 86 18.98 -7.95 3.68
CA GLU A 86 19.67 -7.50 4.90
C GLU A 86 18.77 -7.51 6.14
N ASN A 87 17.51 -7.10 5.98
CA ASN A 87 16.53 -6.99 7.05
C ASN A 87 15.10 -7.12 6.51
N ALA A 88 14.55 -8.33 6.59
CA ALA A 88 13.17 -8.62 6.19
C ALA A 88 12.12 -7.98 7.12
N ASP A 89 12.52 -7.52 8.31
CA ASP A 89 11.64 -6.96 9.34
C ASP A 89 11.73 -5.43 9.45
N TYR A 90 12.43 -4.77 8.52
CA TYR A 90 12.74 -3.34 8.56
C TYR A 90 11.57 -2.43 8.95
N ALA A 91 10.39 -2.61 8.33
CA ALA A 91 9.26 -1.73 8.59
C ALA A 91 8.70 -1.88 10.02
N ASN A 92 8.81 -3.08 10.60
CA ASN A 92 8.43 -3.35 11.99
C ASN A 92 9.45 -2.75 12.96
N GLU A 93 10.74 -2.97 12.70
CA GLU A 93 11.84 -2.40 13.48
C GLU A 93 11.80 -0.87 13.50
N ASP A 94 11.69 -0.22 12.33
CA ASP A 94 11.58 1.25 12.21
C ASP A 94 10.42 1.82 13.03
N LEU A 95 9.28 1.13 13.04
CA LEU A 95 8.11 1.59 13.80
C LEU A 95 8.30 1.39 15.31
N PHE A 96 8.85 0.25 15.72
CA PHE A 96 9.08 -0.08 17.13
C PHE A 96 10.12 0.88 17.75
N GLU A 97 11.28 1.02 17.12
CA GLU A 97 12.36 1.90 17.59
C GLU A 97 11.97 3.38 17.60
N ALA A 98 11.02 3.78 16.76
CA ALA A 98 10.52 5.15 16.76
C ALA A 98 9.57 5.48 17.92
N ILE A 99 9.06 4.47 18.62
CA ILE A 99 8.11 4.61 19.72
C ILE A 99 8.79 4.44 21.08
N GLU A 100 9.80 3.57 21.18
CA GLU A 100 10.68 3.42 22.35
C GLU A 100 11.55 4.66 22.62
#